data_AF-A0A970Q2E6-F1
#
_entry.id   AF-A0A970Q2E6-F1
#
_cell.length_a   1.000
_cell.length_b   1.000
_cell.length_c   1.000
_cell.angle_alpha   90.00
_cell.angle_beta   90.00
_cell.angle_gamma   90.00
#
_symmetry.space_group_name_H-M   'P 1'
#
loop_
_entity.id
_entity.type
_entity.pdbx_description
1 polymer ?
#
loop_
_entity_poly.entity_id
_entity_poly.type
_entity_poly.pdbx_seq_one_letter_code
_entity_poly.pdbx_strand_id
1 'polypeptide(L)'
;MNITFPHMGSSPIAFRIMIEKLGHRAVMPLRPSEKTLSLGSHYAPEFACIPFKILLGTYLESIERGAEMIITSGGMGPCRAGYYGVLHEKILKDLGYDVDFVVLEPPQRKAVDFIKKLA
;
A
#
# COMPACT_ATOMS: atom_id res chain seq x y z
N MET A 1 5.61 0.66 15.15
CA MET A 1 5.80 0.20 13.76
C MET A 1 5.83 1.39 12.83
N ASN A 2 6.64 1.31 11.80
CA ASN A 2 6.72 2.27 10.71
C ASN A 2 5.77 1.82 9.60
N ILE A 3 4.66 2.53 9.42
CA ILE A 3 3.58 2.12 8.53
C ILE A 3 3.47 3.08 7.36
N THR A 4 3.44 2.55 6.14
CA THR A 4 3.18 3.32 4.92
C THR A 4 1.84 2.94 4.28
N PHE A 5 1.44 3.71 3.26
CA PHE A 5 0.13 3.63 2.62
C PHE A 5 0.22 4.17 1.18
N PRO A 6 -0.76 3.84 0.32
CA PRO A 6 -0.76 4.29 -1.07
C PRO A 6 -0.89 5.81 -1.22
N HIS A 7 -0.21 6.38 -2.22
CA HIS A 7 -0.40 7.77 -2.63
C HIS A 7 -1.54 7.90 -3.67
N MET A 8 -2.77 8.11 -3.20
CA MET A 8 -3.97 8.26 -4.06
C MET A 8 -4.69 9.59 -3.79
N GLY A 9 -4.43 10.60 -4.61
CA GLY A 9 -5.00 11.94 -4.41
C GLY A 9 -4.61 12.50 -3.04
N SER A 10 -5.60 12.85 -2.22
CA SER A 10 -5.43 13.36 -0.85
C SER A 10 -5.44 12.27 0.24
N SER A 11 -5.55 10.99 -0.13
CA SER A 11 -5.55 9.88 0.84
C SER A 11 -4.37 9.88 1.81
N PRO A 12 -3.13 10.27 1.43
CA PRO A 12 -2.01 10.27 2.36
C PRO A 12 -2.24 11.10 3.63
N ILE A 13 -3.01 12.19 3.53
CA ILE A 13 -3.32 13.06 4.65
C ILE A 13 -4.17 12.32 5.68
N ALA A 14 -5.22 11.62 5.22
CA ALA A 14 -6.13 10.87 6.07
C ALA A 14 -5.44 9.66 6.70
N PHE A 15 -4.67 8.90 5.92
CA PHE A 15 -3.93 7.73 6.42
C PHE A 15 -2.89 8.12 7.46
N ARG A 16 -2.15 9.22 7.25
CA ARG A 16 -1.20 9.74 8.24
C ARG A 16 -1.88 9.97 9.59
N ILE A 17 -2.97 10.75 9.58
CA ILE A 17 -3.68 11.10 10.81
C ILE A 17 -4.19 9.83 11.50
N MET A 18 -4.77 8.89 10.75
CA MET A 18 -5.27 7.63 11.30
C MET A 18 -4.14 6.80 11.96
N ILE A 19 -3.03 6.60 11.27
CA ILE A 19 -1.89 5.81 11.75
C ILE A 19 -1.25 6.46 12.99
N GLU A 20 -1.04 7.78 12.95
CA GLU A 20 -0.50 8.52 14.11
C GLU A 20 -1.44 8.48 15.31
N LYS A 21 -2.77 8.54 15.09
CA LYS A 21 -3.77 8.42 16.15
C LYS A 21 -3.86 7.03 16.75
N LEU A 22 -3.50 5.99 15.99
CA LEU A 22 -3.37 4.61 16.48
C LEU A 22 -2.03 4.35 17.21
N GLY A 23 -1.16 5.38 17.35
CA GLY A 23 0.11 5.25 18.08
C GLY A 23 1.26 4.69 17.25
N HIS A 24 1.14 4.69 15.92
CA HIS A 24 2.17 4.23 15.00
C HIS A 24 2.83 5.39 14.24
N ARG A 25 4.01 5.14 13.65
CA ARG A 25 4.72 6.15 12.86
C ARG A 25 4.33 6.03 11.40
N ALA A 26 3.75 7.09 10.84
CA ALA A 26 3.42 7.15 9.42
C ALA A 26 4.66 7.46 8.56
N VAL A 27 5.11 6.49 7.76
CA VAL A 27 6.09 6.71 6.69
C VAL A 27 5.35 7.27 5.48
N MET A 28 5.30 8.60 5.41
CA MET A 28 4.61 9.32 4.34
C MET A 28 5.16 8.91 2.97
N PRO A 29 4.34 8.38 2.05
CA PRO A 29 4.78 8.10 0.69
C PRO A 29 5.22 9.39 0.01
N LEU A 30 6.25 9.32 -0.83
CA LEU A 30 6.64 10.46 -1.66
C LEU A 30 5.56 10.74 -2.71
N ARG A 31 5.49 11.98 -3.19
CA ARG A 31 4.68 12.28 -4.37
C ARG A 31 5.26 11.49 -5.54
N PRO A 32 4.45 10.66 -6.23
CA PRO A 32 4.94 9.85 -7.33
C PRO A 32 5.63 10.70 -8.40
N SER A 33 6.81 10.24 -8.80
CA SER A 33 7.63 10.84 -9.84
C SER A 33 7.82 9.87 -11.01
N GLU A 34 8.52 10.30 -12.06
CA GLU A 34 8.94 9.40 -13.14
C GLU A 34 9.82 8.25 -12.61
N LYS A 35 10.65 8.52 -11.59
CA LYS A 35 11.44 7.49 -10.91
C LYS A 35 10.52 6.45 -10.26
N THR A 36 9.48 6.90 -9.54
CA THR A 36 8.49 6.02 -8.91
C THR A 36 7.80 5.13 -9.95
N LEU A 37 7.38 5.71 -11.08
CA LEU A 37 6.76 4.94 -12.16
C LEU A 37 7.73 3.95 -12.82
N SER A 38 8.98 4.36 -13.06
CA SER A 38 10.01 3.51 -13.64
C SER A 38 10.30 2.30 -12.74
N LEU A 39 10.49 2.54 -11.44
CA LEU A 39 10.72 1.51 -10.44
C LEU A 39 9.53 0.53 -10.37
N GLY A 40 8.31 1.05 -10.34
CA GLY A 40 7.11 0.23 -10.36
C GLY A 40 6.93 -0.56 -11.65
N SER A 41 7.30 0.02 -12.79
CA SER A 41 7.22 -0.64 -14.10
C SER A 41 8.24 -1.76 -14.27
N HIS A 42 9.40 -1.64 -13.63
CA HIS A 42 10.46 -2.65 -13.67
C HIS A 42 10.02 -3.98 -13.04
N TYR A 43 9.25 -3.93 -11.95
CA TYR A 43 8.82 -5.12 -11.20
C TYR A 43 7.37 -5.54 -11.45
N ALA A 44 6.54 -4.65 -11.99
CA ALA A 44 5.15 -4.97 -12.30
C ALA A 44 5.01 -5.79 -13.59
N PRO A 45 3.93 -6.58 -13.71
CA PRO A 45 3.55 -7.18 -14.99
C PRO A 45 3.36 -6.11 -16.07
N GLU A 46 3.78 -6.41 -17.30
CA GLU A 46 3.73 -5.47 -18.44
C GLU A 46 2.33 -4.88 -18.63
N PHE A 47 1.31 -5.75 -18.62
CA PHE A 47 -0.11 -5.41 -18.82
C PHE A 47 -0.80 -4.79 -17.60
N ALA A 48 -0.08 -4.59 -16.50
CA ALA A 48 -0.64 -3.92 -15.33
C ALA A 48 -0.92 -2.45 -15.65
N CYS A 49 -2.08 -1.96 -15.21
CA CYS A 49 -2.45 -0.56 -15.39
C CYS A 49 -1.51 0.39 -14.64
N ILE A 50 -1.37 1.62 -15.15
CA ILE A 50 -0.45 2.63 -14.59
C ILE A 50 -0.61 2.84 -13.07
N PRO A 51 -1.82 2.91 -12.50
CA PRO A 51 -1.96 3.07 -11.04
C PRO A 51 -1.33 1.94 -10.24
N PHE A 52 -1.40 0.69 -10.73
CA PHE A 52 -0.75 -0.46 -10.09
C PHE A 52 0.77 -0.25 -10.01
N LYS A 53 1.37 0.20 -11.12
CA LYS A 53 2.82 0.44 -11.23
C LYS A 53 3.24 1.58 -10.29
N ILE A 54 2.51 2.69 -10.30
CA ILE A 54 2.77 3.82 -9.41
C ILE A 54 2.75 3.39 -7.93
N LEU A 55 1.73 2.63 -7.51
CA LEU A 55 1.63 2.17 -6.13
C LEU A 55 2.76 1.22 -5.76
N LEU A 56 3.12 0.27 -6.64
CA LEU A 56 4.25 -0.63 -6.39
C LEU A 56 5.56 0.15 -6.19
N GLY A 57 5.86 1.10 -7.07
CA GLY A 57 7.03 1.97 -6.92
C GLY A 57 7.00 2.79 -5.62
N THR A 58 5.82 3.31 -5.26
CA THR A 58 5.62 4.07 -4.01
C THR A 58 5.92 3.21 -2.78
N TYR A 59 5.51 1.94 -2.78
CA TYR A 59 5.81 1.02 -1.70
C TYR A 59 7.30 0.74 -1.60
N LEU A 60 7.96 0.42 -2.72
CA LEU A 60 9.41 0.18 -2.74
C LEU A 60 10.19 1.37 -2.17
N GLU A 61 9.89 2.60 -2.61
CA GLU A 61 10.52 3.82 -2.08
C GLU A 61 10.21 4.04 -0.58
N SER A 62 9.05 3.60 -0.11
CA SER A 62 8.67 3.72 1.30
C SER A 62 9.34 2.68 2.18
N ILE A 63 9.55 1.46 1.67
CA ILE A 63 10.31 0.39 2.32
C ILE A 63 11.77 0.82 2.49
N GLU A 64 12.39 1.38 1.45
CA GLU A 64 13.75 1.96 1.52
C GLU A 64 13.88 3.06 2.60
N ARG A 65 12.78 3.74 2.91
CA ARG A 65 12.70 4.78 3.96
C ARG A 65 12.33 4.21 5.34
N GLY A 66 12.35 2.89 5.49
CA GLY A 66 12.17 2.18 6.76
C GLY A 66 10.71 1.83 7.09
N ALA A 67 9.83 1.73 6.10
CA ALA A 67 8.48 1.18 6.32
C ALA A 67 8.56 -0.34 6.56
N GLU A 68 7.96 -0.78 7.66
CA GLU A 68 7.89 -2.18 8.12
C GLU A 68 6.53 -2.80 7.76
N MET A 69 5.51 -1.97 7.55
CA MET A 69 4.16 -2.39 7.20
C MET A 69 3.56 -1.47 6.14
N ILE A 70 2.80 -2.06 5.21
CA ILE A 70 2.02 -1.36 4.20
C ILE A 70 0.54 -1.60 4.48
N ILE A 71 -0.21 -0.52 4.69
CA ILE A 71 -1.66 -0.55 4.72
C ILE A 71 -2.18 -0.12 3.35
N THR A 72 -3.05 -0.92 2.74
CA THR A 72 -3.63 -0.58 1.43
C THR A 72 -5.11 -0.93 1.33
N SER A 73 -5.74 -0.47 0.26
CA SER A 73 -7.04 -0.93 -0.21
C SER A 73 -6.85 -1.80 -1.44
N GLY A 74 -7.39 -3.02 -1.44
CA GLY A 74 -7.10 -3.93 -2.55
C GLY A 74 -7.89 -5.22 -2.61
N GLY A 75 -9.05 -5.31 -1.95
CA GLY A 75 -9.97 -6.45 -2.09
C GLY A 75 -11.27 -6.08 -2.83
N MET A 76 -11.98 -5.06 -2.35
CA MET A 76 -13.19 -4.51 -3.01
C MET A 76 -12.92 -3.24 -3.83
N GLY A 77 -11.90 -3.27 -4.68
CA GLY A 77 -11.61 -2.15 -5.58
C GLY A 77 -12.44 -2.18 -6.86
N PRO A 78 -12.76 -1.03 -7.49
CA PRO A 78 -13.32 -1.04 -8.83
C PRO A 78 -12.29 -1.67 -9.79
N CYS A 79 -12.74 -2.49 -10.75
CA CYS A 79 -11.90 -3.15 -11.75
C CYS A 79 -10.78 -4.06 -11.18
N ARG A 80 -9.54 -3.95 -11.69
CA ARG A 80 -8.35 -4.69 -11.25
C ARG A 80 -7.78 -4.21 -9.92
N ALA A 81 -8.25 -3.08 -9.38
CA ALA A 81 -7.82 -2.59 -8.08
C ALA A 81 -8.12 -3.59 -6.94
N GLY A 82 -9.17 -4.40 -7.08
CA GLY A 82 -9.47 -5.50 -6.15
C GLY A 82 -8.46 -6.65 -6.13
N TYR A 83 -7.44 -6.63 -7.00
CA TYR A 83 -6.32 -7.59 -6.97
C TYR A 83 -5.00 -6.94 -6.58
N TYR A 84 -4.96 -5.62 -6.39
CA TYR A 84 -3.71 -4.91 -6.12
C TYR A 84 -3.04 -5.44 -4.86
N GLY A 85 -3.81 -5.62 -3.78
CA GLY A 85 -3.23 -6.03 -2.50
C GLY A 85 -2.48 -7.36 -2.60
N VAL A 86 -3.14 -8.39 -3.13
CA VAL A 86 -2.57 -9.73 -3.28
C VAL A 86 -1.36 -9.73 -4.21
N LEU A 87 -1.44 -9.01 -5.33
CA LEU A 87 -0.35 -8.97 -6.31
C LEU A 87 0.85 -8.17 -5.80
N HIS A 88 0.64 -7.02 -5.16
CA HIS A 88 1.70 -6.23 -4.56
C HIS A 88 2.39 -6.99 -3.44
N GLU A 89 1.63 -7.63 -2.54
CA GLU A 89 2.19 -8.47 -1.47
C GLU A 89 3.07 -9.58 -2.05
N LYS A 90 2.58 -10.30 -3.07
CA LYS A 90 3.36 -11.36 -3.71
C LYS A 90 4.66 -10.83 -4.32
N ILE A 91 4.59 -9.75 -5.09
CA ILE A 91 5.77 -9.16 -5.74
C ILE A 91 6.81 -8.72 -4.69
N LEU A 92 6.37 -8.06 -3.61
CA LEU A 92 7.28 -7.61 -2.55
C LEU A 92 7.97 -8.78 -1.84
N LYS A 93 7.24 -9.87 -1.58
CA LYS A 93 7.81 -11.11 -1.01
C LYS A 93 8.79 -11.79 -1.97
N ASP A 94 8.46 -11.87 -3.25
CA ASP A 94 9.34 -12.44 -4.29
C ASP A 94 10.64 -11.62 -4.44
N LEU A 95 10.62 -10.32 -4.13
CA LEU A 95 11.79 -9.45 -4.07
C LEU A 95 12.59 -9.55 -2.76
N GLY A 96 12.10 -10.32 -1.78
CA GLY A 96 12.78 -10.56 -0.50
C GLY A 96 12.56 -9.47 0.55
N TYR A 97 11.54 -8.62 0.39
CA TYR A 97 11.18 -7.63 1.42
C TYR A 97 10.38 -8.27 2.55
N ASP A 98 10.85 -8.12 3.79
CA ASP A 98 10.14 -8.51 5.00
C ASP A 98 9.26 -7.35 5.48
N VAL A 99 8.07 -7.24 4.88
CA VAL A 99 7.10 -6.19 5.21
C VAL A 99 5.71 -6.77 5.38
N ASP A 100 5.05 -6.36 6.45
CA ASP A 100 3.66 -6.74 6.71
C ASP A 100 2.73 -6.02 5.71
N PHE A 101 1.84 -6.76 5.07
CA PHE A 101 0.95 -6.21 4.05
C PHE A 101 -0.51 -6.37 4.48
N VAL A 102 -1.15 -5.26 4.89
CA VAL A 102 -2.50 -5.26 5.44
C VAL A 102 -3.47 -4.62 4.47
N VAL A 103 -4.46 -5.40 4.03
CA VAL A 103 -5.58 -4.90 3.21
C VAL A 103 -6.73 -4.49 4.12
N LEU A 104 -7.00 -3.18 4.20
CA LEU A 104 -8.17 -2.64 4.89
C LEU A 104 -9.39 -2.70 3.96
N GLU A 105 -10.41 -3.44 4.41
CA GLU A 105 -11.69 -3.55 3.72
C GLU A 105 -12.80 -2.81 4.47
N PRO A 106 -13.79 -2.25 3.77
CA PRO A 106 -14.92 -1.57 4.39
C PRO A 106 -15.70 -2.46 5.37
N PRO A 107 -16.15 -1.91 6.53
CA PRO A 107 -16.80 -2.69 7.58
C PRO A 107 -18.19 -3.22 7.19
N GLN A 108 -18.82 -2.68 6.13
CA GLN A 108 -20.17 -3.09 5.70
C GLN A 108 -20.29 -4.58 5.30
N ARG A 109 -19.19 -5.33 5.19
CA ARG A 109 -19.23 -6.78 4.91
C ARG A 109 -18.52 -7.67 5.93
N LYS A 110 -17.47 -7.18 6.60
CA LYS A 110 -16.70 -7.95 7.60
C LYS A 110 -16.25 -7.07 8.77
N ALA A 111 -17.20 -6.49 9.50
CA ALA A 111 -16.91 -5.60 10.63
C ALA A 111 -15.92 -6.19 11.66
N VAL A 112 -16.02 -7.49 11.94
CA VAL A 112 -15.10 -8.19 12.86
C VAL A 112 -13.66 -8.24 12.32
N ASP A 113 -13.48 -8.51 11.03
CA ASP A 113 -12.15 -8.56 10.40
C ASP A 113 -11.50 -7.17 10.37
N PHE A 114 -12.30 -6.14 10.08
CA PHE A 114 -11.86 -4.76 10.09
C PHE A 114 -11.37 -4.33 11.48
N ILE A 115 -12.13 -4.60 12.54
CA ILE A 115 -11.73 -4.28 13.92
C ILE A 115 -10.45 -5.03 14.31
N LYS A 116 -10.33 -6.32 13.94
CA LYS A 116 -9.12 -7.11 14.21
C LYS A 116 -7.86 -6.56 13.52
N LYS A 117 -8.00 -5.92 12.36
CA LYS A 117 -6.88 -5.30 11.62
C LYS A 117 -6.49 -3.92 12.16
N LEU A 118 -7.32 -3.32 13.01
CA LEU A 118 -7.08 -2.01 13.62
C LEU A 118 -6.53 -2.11 15.05
N ALA A 119 -6.79 -3.22 15.74
CA ALA A 119 -6.31 -3.51 17.09
C ALA A 119 -4.89 -4.07 17.07
#